data_AF-A0A412IA38-F1
#
_entry.id   AF-A0A412IA38-F1
#
_cell.length_a   1.000
_cell.length_b   1.000
_cell.length_c   1.000
_cell.angle_alpha   90.00
_cell.angle_beta   90.00
_cell.angle_gamma   90.00
#
_symmetry.space_group_name_H-M   'P 1'
#
loop_
_entity.id
_entity.type
_entity.pdbx_description
1 polymer ?
#
loop_
_entity_poly.entity_id
_entity_poly.type
_entity_poly.pdbx_seq_one_letter_code
_entity_poly.pdbx_strand_id
1 'polypeptide(L)'
;MGEIADSLISGEFDFITGEYLGEAVGYPRTHAYDRHEYMQPVEKKPTSKANVCIANMCKDRGFSNREKIELVANFLYSKGYKQLPNLSHQYKIIHSQYKNDFKKFLVEQVKQKNDE
;
A
#
# COMPACT_ATOMS: atom_id res chain seq x y z
N MET A 1 -52.53 0.83 12.58
CA MET A 1 -51.29 1.58 12.27
C MET A 1 -50.08 0.89 12.93
N GLY A 2 -49.83 -0.38 12.60
CA GLY A 2 -48.69 -1.16 13.14
C GLY A 2 -48.02 -2.06 12.11
N GLU A 3 -48.54 -2.11 10.89
CA GLU A 3 -48.13 -3.07 9.86
C GLU A 3 -46.65 -2.91 9.48
N ILE A 4 -46.16 -1.68 9.36
CA ILE A 4 -44.74 -1.43 9.04
C ILE A 4 -43.82 -1.88 10.18
N ALA A 5 -44.22 -1.71 11.44
CA ALA A 5 -43.42 -2.13 12.59
C ALA A 5 -43.37 -3.66 12.71
N ASP A 6 -44.50 -4.34 12.49
CA ASP A 6 -44.58 -5.79 12.47
C ASP A 6 -43.80 -6.39 11.29
N SER A 7 -43.83 -5.73 10.13
CA SER A 7 -43.07 -6.11 8.94
C SER A 7 -41.55 -5.91 9.09
N LEU A 8 -41.11 -4.91 9.86
CA LEU A 8 -39.69 -4.75 10.23
C LEU A 8 -39.23 -5.84 11.20
N ILE A 9 -40.07 -6.22 12.16
CA ILE A 9 -39.77 -7.27 13.15
C ILE A 9 -39.83 -8.67 12.51
N SER A 10 -40.71 -8.90 11.54
CA SER A 10 -40.85 -10.20 10.85
C SER A 10 -39.74 -10.46 9.81
N GLY A 11 -38.93 -9.44 9.50
CA GLY A 11 -37.87 -9.47 8.49
C GLY A 11 -38.40 -9.41 7.06
N GLU A 12 -39.61 -8.91 6.87
CA GLU A 12 -40.16 -8.53 5.57
C GLU A 12 -39.46 -7.29 5.03
N PHE A 13 -39.08 -6.36 5.91
CA PHE A 13 -38.30 -5.17 5.58
C PHE A 13 -36.96 -5.15 6.33
N ASP A 14 -35.99 -4.44 5.77
CA ASP A 14 -34.70 -4.19 6.37
C ASP A 14 -34.86 -3.27 7.57
N PHE A 15 -34.40 -3.73 8.73
CA PHE A 15 -34.53 -2.96 9.98
C PHE A 15 -33.75 -1.63 9.95
N ILE A 16 -32.71 -1.50 9.13
CA ILE A 16 -31.84 -0.31 9.03
C ILE A 16 -32.28 0.59 7.87
N THR A 17 -32.46 0.02 6.68
CA THR A 17 -32.77 0.81 5.48
C THR A 17 -34.27 0.98 5.23
N GLY A 18 -35.11 0.14 5.83
CA GLY A 18 -36.55 0.13 5.59
C GLY A 18 -36.94 -0.39 4.21
N GLU A 19 -36.04 -1.07 3.51
CA GLU A 19 -36.29 -1.64 2.18
C GLU A 19 -36.97 -3.00 2.27
N TYR A 20 -37.83 -3.33 1.31
CA TYR A 20 -38.52 -4.62 1.27
C TYR A 20 -37.54 -5.74 0.89
N LEU A 21 -37.43 -6.75 1.76
CA LEU A 21 -36.52 -7.90 1.64
C LEU A 21 -37.20 -9.16 1.09
N GLY A 22 -38.52 -9.12 0.83
CA GLY A 22 -39.31 -10.27 0.42
C GLY A 22 -40.14 -10.86 1.56
N GLU A 23 -40.74 -12.03 1.34
CA GLU A 23 -41.65 -12.66 2.30
C GLU A 23 -41.02 -12.83 3.69
N ALA A 24 -41.85 -12.66 4.73
CA ALA A 24 -41.44 -12.77 6.12
C ALA A 24 -40.89 -14.17 6.44
N VAL A 25 -39.70 -14.21 7.04
CA VAL A 25 -39.02 -15.46 7.43
C VAL A 25 -39.09 -15.73 8.94
N GLY A 26 -39.85 -14.90 9.67
CA GLY A 26 -40.06 -15.04 11.11
C GLY A 26 -39.00 -14.39 12.00
N TYR A 27 -37.99 -13.73 11.42
CA TYR A 27 -36.94 -13.01 12.13
C TYR A 27 -36.46 -11.80 11.32
N PRO A 28 -36.09 -10.66 11.97
CA PRO A 28 -35.58 -9.48 11.28
C PRO A 28 -34.38 -9.83 10.40
N ARG A 29 -34.39 -9.37 9.14
CA ARG A 29 -33.29 -9.57 8.19
C ARG A 29 -32.65 -8.22 7.85
N THR A 30 -31.39 -8.27 7.48
CA THR A 30 -30.66 -7.12 6.95
C THR A 30 -29.93 -7.59 5.70
N HIS A 31 -30.14 -6.92 4.55
CA HIS A 31 -29.23 -7.04 3.42
C HIS A 31 -27.95 -6.31 3.81
N ALA A 32 -27.12 -6.96 4.62
CA ALA A 32 -25.74 -6.55 4.79
C ALA A 32 -25.08 -6.77 3.43
N TYR A 33 -25.14 -5.75 2.57
CA TYR A 33 -24.34 -5.66 1.36
C TYR A 33 -22.94 -6.18 1.69
N ASP A 34 -22.49 -7.13 0.87
CA ASP A 34 -21.19 -7.76 0.88
C ASP A 34 -20.15 -6.97 1.68
N ARG A 35 -19.95 -7.36 2.93
CA ARG A 35 -18.85 -6.84 3.76
C ARG A 35 -17.52 -7.53 3.40
N HIS A 36 -17.39 -7.96 2.15
CA HIS A 36 -16.19 -8.34 1.43
C HIS A 36 -16.11 -7.33 0.29
N GLU A 37 -15.48 -6.16 0.35
CA GLU A 37 -14.04 -5.93 0.48
C GLU A 37 -13.80 -4.42 0.64
N TYR A 38 -14.49 -3.73 1.55
CA TYR A 38 -13.96 -2.46 2.05
C TYR A 38 -12.82 -2.77 3.03
N MET A 39 -11.73 -3.35 2.52
CA MET A 39 -10.42 -3.11 3.10
C MET A 39 -10.29 -1.58 3.09
N GLN A 40 -10.47 -0.95 4.26
CA GLN A 40 -10.04 0.43 4.44
C GLN A 40 -8.63 0.51 3.83
N PRO A 41 -8.34 1.47 2.93
CA PRO A 41 -6.99 1.65 2.45
C PRO A 41 -6.13 1.74 3.70
N VAL A 42 -5.31 0.72 3.96
CA VAL A 42 -4.45 0.70 5.14
C VAL A 42 -3.76 2.05 5.11
N GLU A 43 -4.06 2.91 6.07
CA GLU A 43 -3.49 4.25 6.15
C GLU A 43 -2.01 4.05 6.43
N LYS A 44 -1.24 3.81 5.36
CA LYS A 44 0.18 3.63 5.44
C LYS A 44 0.68 4.96 5.96
N LYS A 45 1.20 4.94 7.19
CA LYS A 45 1.89 6.08 7.82
C LYS A 45 2.65 6.85 6.75
N PRO A 46 2.58 8.19 6.71
CA PRO A 46 3.17 9.00 5.65
C PRO A 46 4.61 8.52 5.44
N THR A 47 4.83 7.85 4.32
CA THR A 47 6.12 7.25 4.03
C THR A 47 7.09 8.41 3.83
N SER A 48 8.29 8.30 4.42
CA SER A 48 9.25 9.41 4.37
C SER A 48 9.47 9.83 2.91
N LYS A 49 9.58 11.14 2.65
CA LYS A 49 9.83 11.68 1.29
C LYS A 49 11.02 10.98 0.61
N ALA A 50 12.05 10.63 1.39
CA ALA A 50 13.18 9.85 0.93
C ALA A 50 12.79 8.43 0.50
N ASN A 51 11.98 7.72 1.30
CA ASN A 51 11.51 6.36 0.97
C ASN A 51 10.71 6.35 -0.34
N VAL A 52 9.79 7.30 -0.51
CA VAL A 52 8.98 7.43 -1.73
C VAL A 52 9.88 7.75 -2.93
N CYS A 53 10.80 8.70 -2.77
CA CYS A 53 11.70 9.10 -3.86
C CYS A 53 12.61 7.94 -4.30
N ILE A 54 13.25 7.23 -3.37
CA ILE A 54 14.12 6.09 -3.68
C ILE A 54 13.31 4.94 -4.28
N ALA A 55 12.12 4.64 -3.72
CA ALA A 55 11.25 3.60 -4.26
C ALA A 55 10.82 3.90 -5.70
N ASN A 56 10.40 5.13 -5.99
CA ASN A 56 10.01 5.54 -7.34
C ASN A 56 11.20 5.47 -8.30
N MET A 57 12.38 6.00 -7.90
CA MET A 57 13.58 5.94 -8.74
C MET A 57 13.99 4.52 -9.14
N CYS A 58 13.84 3.54 -8.24
CA CYS A 58 14.11 2.14 -8.53
C CYS A 58 12.98 1.50 -9.37
N LYS A 59 11.71 1.81 -9.07
CA LYS A 59 10.55 1.28 -9.80
C LYS A 59 10.51 1.76 -11.26
N ASP A 60 10.80 3.04 -11.50
CA ASP A 60 10.84 3.64 -12.85
C ASP A 60 11.88 2.97 -13.77
N ARG A 61 12.83 2.23 -13.18
CA ARG A 61 13.90 1.52 -13.87
C ARG A 61 13.71 -0.01 -13.89
N GLY A 62 12.58 -0.50 -13.38
CA GLY A 62 12.23 -1.93 -13.40
C GLY A 62 12.88 -2.76 -12.29
N PHE A 63 13.45 -2.15 -11.25
CA PHE A 63 14.03 -2.90 -10.12
C PHE A 63 12.95 -3.36 -9.13
N SER A 64 13.04 -4.60 -8.71
CA SER A 64 12.23 -5.20 -7.65
C SER A 64 12.60 -4.64 -6.27
N ASN A 65 11.74 -4.89 -5.27
CA ASN A 65 11.99 -4.44 -3.91
C ASN A 65 13.24 -5.07 -3.26
N ARG A 66 13.60 -6.30 -3.66
CA ARG A 66 14.79 -6.99 -3.16
C ARG A 66 16.06 -6.38 -3.76
N GLU A 67 16.10 -6.24 -5.09
CA GLU A 67 17.19 -5.59 -5.81
C GLU A 67 17.43 -4.16 -5.30
N LYS A 68 16.36 -3.42 -4.99
CA LYS A 68 16.47 -2.08 -4.40
C LYS A 68 17.30 -2.05 -3.12
N ILE A 69 17.10 -3.01 -2.21
CA ILE A 69 17.81 -3.07 -0.93
C ILE A 69 19.30 -3.35 -1.18
N GLU A 70 19.58 -4.29 -2.07
CA GLU A 70 20.95 -4.66 -2.46
C GLU A 70 21.68 -3.50 -3.16
N LEU A 71 21.03 -2.81 -4.09
CA LEU A 71 21.57 -1.64 -4.80
C LEU A 71 21.92 -0.50 -3.84
N VAL A 72 21.04 -0.22 -2.87
CA VAL A 72 21.24 0.83 -1.87
C VAL A 72 22.40 0.48 -0.95
N ALA A 73 22.50 -0.79 -0.52
CA ALA A 73 23.62 -1.27 0.27
C ALA A 73 24.94 -1.17 -0.51
N ASN A 74 24.99 -1.69 -1.74
CA ASN A 74 26.17 -1.64 -2.61
C ASN A 74 26.63 -0.21 -2.89
N PHE A 75 25.69 0.70 -3.13
CA PHE A 75 25.99 2.12 -3.32
C PHE A 75 26.59 2.77 -2.06
N LEU A 76 26.06 2.47 -0.87
CA LEU A 76 26.62 3.01 0.37
C LEU A 76 27.97 2.38 0.71
N TYR A 77 28.17 1.09 0.42
CA TYR A 77 29.48 0.45 0.53
C TYR A 77 30.52 1.10 -0.39
N SER A 78 30.15 1.41 -1.65
CA SER A 78 31.07 2.09 -2.58
C SER A 78 31.44 3.52 -2.15
N LYS A 79 30.58 4.15 -1.33
CA LYS A 79 30.85 5.46 -0.70
C LYS A 79 31.66 5.37 0.60
N GLY A 80 31.98 4.16 1.08
CA GLY A 80 32.85 3.94 2.24
C GLY A 80 32.14 3.67 3.57
N TYR A 81 30.83 3.44 3.57
CA TYR A 81 30.10 3.08 4.79
C TYR A 81 30.37 1.62 5.17
N LYS A 82 31.18 1.39 6.22
CA LYS A 82 31.52 0.04 6.70
C LYS A 82 30.37 -0.64 7.47
N GLN A 83 29.57 0.13 8.18
CA GLN A 83 28.32 -0.33 8.82
C GLN A 83 27.15 0.51 8.30
N LEU A 84 26.15 -0.18 7.79
CA LEU A 84 24.96 0.46 7.25
C LEU A 84 23.96 0.74 8.40
N PRO A 85 23.50 1.99 8.56
CA PRO A 85 22.43 2.29 9.51
C PRO A 85 21.11 1.66 9.04
N ASN A 86 20.02 1.81 9.81
CA ASN A 86 18.70 1.31 9.42
C ASN A 86 18.29 1.77 8.01
N LEU A 87 17.55 0.93 7.28
CA LEU A 87 17.17 1.14 5.88
C LEU A 87 16.51 2.52 5.61
N SER A 88 15.64 2.96 6.51
CA SER A 88 15.02 4.30 6.45
C SER A 88 16.07 5.42 6.51
N HIS A 89 17.12 5.23 7.30
CA HIS A 89 18.22 6.18 7.43
C HIS A 89 19.15 6.16 6.22
N GLN A 90 19.42 4.98 5.65
CA GLN A 90 20.13 4.83 4.39
C GLN A 90 19.46 5.64 3.27
N TYR A 91 18.14 5.51 3.13
CA TYR A 91 17.38 6.28 2.15
C TYR A 91 17.45 7.79 2.38
N LYS A 92 17.44 8.24 3.63
CA LYS A 92 17.61 9.67 3.96
C LYS A 92 18.98 10.20 3.57
N ILE A 93 20.05 9.44 3.84
CA ILE A 93 21.42 9.81 3.43
C ILE A 93 21.49 9.96 1.91
N ILE A 94 21.02 8.96 1.17
CA ILE A 94 21.04 8.99 -0.30
C ILE A 94 20.21 10.16 -0.82
N HIS A 95 18.98 10.34 -0.33
CA HIS A 95 18.10 11.41 -0.78
C HIS A 95 18.68 12.81 -0.48
N SER A 96 19.38 12.98 0.65
CA SER A 96 19.90 14.28 1.09
C SER A 96 21.23 14.64 0.45
N GLN A 97 22.16 13.69 0.32
CA GLN A 97 23.56 13.98 -0.04
C GLN A 97 23.94 13.46 -1.42
N TYR A 98 23.39 12.30 -1.81
CA TYR A 98 23.87 11.55 -2.98
C TYR A 98 22.79 11.33 -4.05
N LYS A 99 21.73 12.15 -4.07
CA LYS A 99 20.57 11.91 -4.93
C LYS A 99 20.92 11.78 -6.41
N ASN A 100 21.77 12.68 -6.91
CA ASN A 100 22.16 12.70 -8.32
C ASN A 100 23.16 11.58 -8.64
N ASP A 101 24.11 11.31 -7.74
CA ASP A 101 25.07 10.21 -7.87
C ASP A 101 24.36 8.86 -7.93
N PHE A 102 23.39 8.65 -7.03
CA PHE A 102 22.59 7.44 -7.01
C PHE A 102 21.76 7.30 -8.29
N LYS A 103 21.22 8.40 -8.83
CA LYS A 103 20.53 8.38 -10.13
C LYS A 103 21.45 7.94 -11.26
N LYS A 104 22.71 8.39 -11.29
CA LYS A 104 23.72 7.96 -12.29
C LYS A 104 24.08 6.49 -12.10
N PHE A 105 24.34 6.06 -10.87
CA PHE A 105 24.62 4.67 -10.53
C PHE A 105 23.50 3.73 -11.01
N LEU A 106 22.24 4.09 -10.76
CA LEU A 106 21.10 3.29 -11.23
C LEU A 106 21.03 3.18 -12.76
N VAL A 107 21.44 4.22 -13.50
CA VAL A 107 21.48 4.15 -14.98
C VAL A 107 22.58 3.21 -15.46
N GLU A 108 23.74 3.21 -14.80
CA GLU A 108 24.83 2.27 -15.10
C GLU A 108 24.41 0.83 -14.82
N GLN A 109 23.72 0.59 -13.71
CA GLN A 109 23.21 -0.74 -13.35
C GLN A 109 22.17 -1.25 -14.36
N VAL A 110 21.30 -0.38 -14.88
CA VAL A 110 20.35 -0.76 -15.95
C VAL A 110 21.08 -1.12 -17.25
N LYS A 111 22.14 -0.39 -17.61
CA LYS A 111 22.93 -0.72 -18.82
C LYS A 111 23.58 -2.09 -18.69
N GLN A 112 24.23 -2.37 -17.56
CA GLN A 112 24.83 -3.67 -17.26
C GLN A 112 23.83 -4.81 -17.36
N LYS A 113 22.58 -4.61 -16.90
CA LYS A 113 21.50 -5.59 -16.97
C LYS A 113 20.98 -5.86 -18.39
N ASN A 114 21.19 -4.93 -19.33
CA ASN A 114 20.73 -5.07 -20.72
C ASN A 114 21.83 -5.60 -21.66
N ASP A 115 23.11 -5.48 -21.25
CA ASP A 115 24.27 -6.00 -21.99
C ASP A 115 24.57 -7.48 -21.67
N GLU A 116 23.81 -8.08 -20.75
CA GLU A 116 23.85 -9.50 -20.33
C GLU A 116 22.65 -10.28 -20.88
#